data_AF-A0A327JA06-F1
#
_entry.id   AF-A0A327JA06-F1
#
_cell.length_a   1.000
_cell.length_b   1.000
_cell.length_c   1.000
_cell.angle_alpha   90.00
_cell.angle_beta   90.00
_cell.angle_gamma   90.00
#
_symmetry.space_group_name_H-M   'P 1'
#
loop_
_entity.id
_entity.type
_entity.pdbx_description
1 polymer ?
#
loop_
_entity_poly.entity_id
_entity_poly.type
_entity_poly.pdbx_seq_one_letter_code
_entity_poly.pdbx_strand_id
1 'polypeptide(L)'
;MLLFFTKDNIMKELKRNGFSLSELLIALTVAGVLFVVMISTVKIKAVNVSMMKLKSAYRTLENTVSYLMNNSNYYPTEEGFADSTSISGAEGVNKFCYLFKENLNLAEDYGCPSSSSSAIKKFARTKDNIVWYIIPNGGFTRDDSAYATKIVVDVNGENKPNCMSDSNCSSYKPENHACNCSDPDTFVFSIKYDGKIRAGNSSSLQNSTDITDEIVLKYLEEKASRSY
;
A
#
# COMPACT_ATOMS: atom_id res chain seq x y z
N MET A 1 -9.96 53.15 29.08
CA MET A 1 -10.28 53.26 30.51
C MET A 1 -9.87 51.96 31.16
N LEU A 2 -8.65 51.97 31.71
CA LEU A 2 -8.07 50.89 32.51
C LEU A 2 -8.97 50.62 33.71
N LEU A 3 -9.51 49.40 33.83
CA LEU A 3 -9.93 48.87 35.12
C LEU A 3 -9.09 47.62 35.40
N PHE A 4 -8.11 47.87 36.26
CA PHE A 4 -7.23 46.92 36.89
C PHE A 4 -8.03 45.77 37.51
N PHE A 5 -7.93 44.58 36.91
CA PHE A 5 -8.19 43.34 37.64
C PHE A 5 -7.09 43.19 38.69
N THR A 6 -7.34 43.74 39.88
CA THR A 6 -6.45 43.66 41.02
C THR A 6 -6.17 42.19 41.33
N LYS A 7 -4.88 41.82 41.22
CA LYS A 7 -4.24 40.57 41.67
C LYS A 7 -4.80 40.07 43.02
N ASP A 8 -5.25 40.99 43.85
CA ASP A 8 -5.73 40.79 45.22
C ASP A 8 -7.01 39.93 45.32
N ASN A 9 -7.90 39.94 44.33
CA ASN A 9 -9.13 39.13 44.36
C ASN A 9 -8.86 37.66 43.99
N ILE A 10 -7.91 37.39 43.09
CA ILE A 10 -7.47 36.02 42.76
C ILE A 10 -6.64 35.44 43.91
N MET A 11 -5.79 36.25 44.54
CA MET A 11 -5.02 35.84 45.71
C MET A 11 -5.89 35.55 46.94
N LYS A 12 -7.02 36.25 47.11
CA LYS A 12 -7.92 36.02 48.25
C LYS A 12 -8.66 34.68 48.20
N GLU A 13 -9.08 34.23 47.01
CA GLU A 13 -9.70 32.91 46.84
C GLU A 13 -8.67 31.78 46.96
N LEU A 14 -7.46 31.94 46.42
CA LEU A 14 -6.37 30.97 46.60
C LEU A 14 -5.86 30.89 48.04
N LYS A 15 -5.97 31.98 48.82
CA LYS A 15 -5.55 32.04 50.23
C LYS A 15 -6.55 31.39 51.20
N ARG A 16 -7.82 31.24 50.81
CA ARG A 16 -8.86 30.68 51.71
C ARG A 16 -8.81 29.15 51.78
N ASN A 17 -8.37 28.50 50.71
CA ASN A 17 -8.23 27.04 50.64
C ASN A 17 -6.82 26.67 50.13
N GLY A 18 -5.81 26.89 50.97
CA GLY A 18 -4.48 26.33 50.73
C GLY A 18 -4.53 24.83 50.95
N PHE A 19 -4.38 24.04 49.88
CA PHE A 19 -4.28 22.58 49.98
C PHE A 19 -3.15 22.20 50.95
N SER A 20 -3.43 21.25 51.83
CA SER A 20 -2.40 20.72 52.73
C SER A 20 -1.30 20.04 51.89
N LEU A 21 -0.03 20.17 52.32
CA LEU A 21 1.10 19.46 51.71
C LEU A 21 0.82 17.94 51.59
N SER A 22 0.09 17.38 52.56
CA SER A 22 -0.31 15.98 52.57
C SER A 22 -1.33 15.63 51.47
N GLU A 23 -2.28 16.53 51.17
CA GLU A 23 -3.27 16.32 50.10
C GLU A 23 -2.59 16.35 48.73
N LEU A 24 -1.63 17.26 48.55
CA LEU A 24 -0.83 17.33 47.31
C LEU A 24 -0.03 16.04 47.08
N LEU A 25 0.60 15.50 48.14
CA LEU A 25 1.35 14.25 48.07
C LEU A 25 0.47 13.05 47.74
N ILE A 26 -0.73 12.97 48.33
CA ILE A 26 -1.69 11.89 48.05
C ILE A 26 -2.19 12.01 46.61
N ALA A 27 -2.54 13.21 46.16
CA ALA A 27 -3.02 13.44 44.79
C ALA A 27 -1.98 13.06 43.72
N LEU A 28 -0.71 13.45 43.91
CA LEU A 28 0.39 13.07 43.01
C LEU A 28 0.63 11.55 43.01
N THR A 29 0.52 10.91 44.17
CA THR A 29 0.67 9.45 44.29
C THR A 29 -0.43 8.72 43.52
N VAL A 30 -1.70 9.15 43.69
CA VAL A 30 -2.84 8.57 42.98
C VAL A 30 -2.74 8.82 41.47
N ALA A 31 -2.37 10.04 41.05
CA ALA A 31 -2.16 10.36 39.64
C ALA A 31 -1.03 9.50 39.02
N GLY A 32 0.08 9.30 39.73
CA GLY A 32 1.20 8.47 39.29
C GLY A 32 0.79 7.01 39.07
N VAL A 33 0.03 6.42 40.01
CA VAL A 33 -0.50 5.05 39.86
C VAL A 33 -1.42 4.95 38.65
N LEU A 34 -2.29 5.94 38.42
CA LEU A 34 -3.17 5.97 37.25
C LEU A 34 -2.39 6.06 35.93
N PHE A 35 -1.35 6.90 35.85
CA PHE A 35 -0.49 6.97 34.66
C PHE A 35 0.21 5.64 34.36
N VAL A 36 0.73 4.94 35.39
CA VAL A 36 1.40 3.64 35.21
C VAL A 36 0.42 2.57 34.68
N VAL A 37 -0.82 2.57 35.19
CA VAL A 37 -1.87 1.65 34.71
C VAL A 37 -2.24 1.98 33.26
N MET A 38 -2.39 3.26 32.92
CA MET A 38 -2.72 3.70 31.55
C MET A 38 -1.60 3.43 30.54
N ILE A 39 -0.32 3.55 30.93
CA ILE A 39 0.79 3.20 30.03
C ILE A 39 0.78 1.69 29.73
N SER A 40 0.41 0.86 30.71
CA SER A 40 0.34 -0.60 30.55
C SER A 40 -0.81 -1.07 29.64
N THR A 41 -1.88 -0.29 29.53
CA THR A 41 -3.00 -0.58 28.62
C THR A 41 -2.72 -0.13 27.19
N VAL A 42 -1.85 0.87 27.00
CA VAL A 42 -1.39 1.32 25.68
C VAL A 42 -0.26 0.41 25.19
N LYS A 43 -0.61 -0.83 24.80
CA LYS A 43 0.28 -1.67 24.00
C LYS A 43 0.37 -1.08 22.58
N ILE A 44 1.33 -0.19 22.34
CA ILE A 44 1.67 0.23 20.97
C ILE A 44 2.29 -0.98 20.28
N LYS A 45 1.47 -1.79 19.61
CA LYS A 45 2.01 -2.76 18.64
C LYS A 45 2.77 -1.95 17.59
N ALA A 46 4.06 -2.22 17.42
CA ALA A 46 4.83 -1.63 16.34
C ALA A 46 4.06 -1.89 15.03
N VAL A 47 3.60 -0.81 14.41
CA VAL A 47 2.91 -0.87 13.13
C VAL A 47 3.96 -1.23 12.10
N ASN A 48 3.80 -2.38 11.45
CA ASN A 48 4.60 -2.69 10.27
C ASN A 48 4.17 -1.74 9.14
N VAL A 49 4.96 -0.69 8.91
CA VAL A 49 4.68 0.35 7.91
C VAL A 49 4.64 -0.25 6.51
N SER A 50 5.54 -1.20 6.21
CA SER A 50 5.58 -1.91 4.93
C SER A 50 4.27 -2.64 4.66
N MET A 51 3.69 -3.26 5.69
CA MET A 51 2.40 -3.93 5.59
C MET A 51 1.23 -2.96 5.35
N MET A 52 1.22 -1.80 6.00
CA MET A 52 0.20 -0.78 5.73
C MET A 52 0.30 -0.23 4.30
N LYS A 53 1.52 0.02 3.83
CA LYS A 53 1.77 0.47 2.47
C LYS A 53 1.41 -0.59 1.43
N LEU A 54 1.70 -1.87 1.69
CA LEU A 54 1.27 -2.97 0.82
C LEU A 54 -0.26 -3.02 0.70
N LYS A 55 -0.98 -2.90 1.82
CA LYS A 55 -2.46 -2.82 1.79
C LYS A 55 -2.96 -1.62 0.99
N SER A 56 -2.31 -0.47 1.14
CA SER A 56 -2.62 0.74 0.38
C SER A 56 -2.40 0.53 -1.12
N ALA A 57 -1.26 -0.06 -1.49
CA ALA A 57 -0.93 -0.37 -2.88
C ALA A 57 -1.90 -1.39 -3.48
N TYR A 58 -2.22 -2.47 -2.76
CA TYR A 58 -3.16 -3.48 -3.24
C TYR A 58 -4.56 -2.89 -3.46
N ARG A 59 -5.06 -2.05 -2.55
CA ARG A 59 -6.34 -1.35 -2.75
C ARG A 59 -6.30 -0.42 -3.94
N THR A 60 -5.19 0.31 -4.12
CA THR A 60 -5.00 1.18 -5.29
C THR A 60 -5.04 0.33 -6.57
N LEU A 61 -4.34 -0.80 -6.58
CA LEU A 61 -4.32 -1.75 -7.69
C LEU A 61 -5.74 -2.26 -8.01
N GLU A 62 -6.46 -2.79 -7.01
CA GLU A 62 -7.83 -3.31 -7.18
C GLU A 62 -8.79 -2.24 -7.68
N ASN A 63 -8.79 -1.06 -7.04
CA ASN A 63 -9.68 0.03 -7.41
C ASN A 63 -9.39 0.53 -8.82
N THR A 64 -8.12 0.69 -9.19
CA THR A 64 -7.73 1.13 -10.52
C THR A 64 -8.07 0.08 -11.57
N VAL A 65 -7.74 -1.21 -11.34
CA VAL A 65 -8.08 -2.29 -12.27
C VAL A 65 -9.59 -2.40 -12.46
N SER A 66 -10.36 -2.36 -11.37
CA SER A 66 -11.83 -2.40 -11.42
C SER A 66 -12.41 -1.18 -12.13
N TYR A 67 -11.88 0.02 -11.86
CA TYR A 67 -12.29 1.24 -12.55
C TYR A 67 -12.03 1.15 -14.05
N LEU A 68 -10.84 0.69 -14.46
CA LEU A 68 -10.51 0.54 -15.87
C LEU A 68 -11.40 -0.50 -16.55
N MET A 69 -11.59 -1.67 -15.94
CA MET A 69 -12.43 -2.74 -16.50
C MET A 69 -13.88 -2.34 -16.70
N ASN A 70 -14.43 -1.56 -15.76
CA ASN A 70 -15.84 -1.16 -15.80
C ASN A 70 -16.09 0.12 -16.60
N ASN A 71 -15.03 0.77 -17.10
CA ASN A 71 -15.17 2.00 -17.87
C ASN A 71 -15.24 1.70 -19.37
N SER A 72 -16.44 1.80 -19.93
CA SER A 72 -16.71 1.57 -21.35
C SER A 72 -15.93 2.50 -22.28
N ASN A 73 -15.48 3.67 -21.82
CA ASN A 73 -14.66 4.57 -22.63
C ASN A 73 -13.22 4.07 -22.81
N TYR A 74 -12.76 3.17 -21.94
CA TYR A 74 -11.42 2.59 -22.01
C TYR A 74 -11.45 1.17 -22.57
N TYR A 75 -12.39 0.35 -22.12
CA TYR A 75 -12.52 -1.05 -22.53
C TYR A 75 -14.00 -1.34 -22.87
N PRO A 76 -14.47 -0.94 -24.06
CA PRO A 76 -15.86 -1.09 -24.49
C PRO A 76 -16.25 -2.52 -24.87
N THR A 77 -15.28 -3.37 -25.20
CA THR A 77 -15.53 -4.74 -25.71
C THR A 77 -15.47 -5.76 -24.58
N GLU A 78 -16.09 -6.92 -24.81
CA GLU A 78 -15.98 -8.08 -23.89
C GLU A 78 -14.56 -8.67 -23.83
N GLU A 79 -13.61 -8.11 -24.56
CA GLU A 79 -12.21 -8.54 -24.57
C GLU A 79 -11.44 -8.01 -23.34
N GLY A 80 -12.03 -7.09 -22.58
CA GLY A 80 -11.41 -6.52 -21.39
C GLY A 80 -10.06 -5.90 -21.73
N PHE A 81 -9.03 -6.15 -20.92
CA PHE A 81 -7.69 -5.59 -21.18
C PHE A 81 -7.00 -6.09 -22.45
N ALA A 82 -7.54 -7.13 -23.12
CA ALA A 82 -7.02 -7.58 -24.42
C ALA A 82 -7.41 -6.64 -25.57
N ASP A 83 -8.36 -5.74 -25.37
CA ASP A 83 -8.71 -4.73 -26.36
C ASP A 83 -7.56 -3.72 -26.54
N SER A 84 -6.97 -3.78 -27.73
CA SER A 84 -5.82 -2.99 -28.15
C SER A 84 -6.18 -1.73 -28.94
N THR A 85 -7.47 -1.38 -29.03
CA THR A 85 -7.89 -0.13 -29.68
C THR A 85 -7.25 1.07 -28.99
N SER A 86 -6.62 1.93 -29.80
CA SER A 86 -5.96 3.14 -29.32
C SER A 86 -6.97 4.17 -28.83
N ILE A 87 -6.76 4.69 -27.62
CA ILE A 87 -7.64 5.68 -26.99
C ILE A 87 -6.78 6.79 -26.39
N SER A 88 -6.99 8.03 -26.84
CA SER A 88 -6.43 9.26 -26.23
C SER A 88 -4.97 9.17 -25.75
N GLY A 89 -4.06 8.71 -26.62
CA GLY A 89 -2.62 8.60 -26.31
C GLY A 89 -2.17 7.28 -25.67
N ALA A 90 -3.11 6.39 -25.35
CA ALA A 90 -2.85 5.02 -24.92
C ALA A 90 -3.00 4.08 -26.14
N GLU A 91 -1.91 3.49 -26.62
CA GLU A 91 -1.90 2.70 -27.86
C GLU A 91 -1.52 1.23 -27.64
N GLY A 92 -2.24 0.35 -28.35
CA GLY A 92 -1.92 -1.07 -28.49
C GLY A 92 -1.78 -1.80 -27.15
N VAL A 93 -0.77 -2.66 -27.07
CA VAL A 93 -0.52 -3.52 -25.90
C VAL A 93 -0.05 -2.76 -24.65
N ASN A 94 0.31 -1.48 -24.80
CA ASN A 94 0.72 -0.62 -23.68
C ASN A 94 -0.44 0.17 -23.08
N LYS A 95 -1.64 0.09 -23.67
CA LYS A 95 -2.85 0.83 -23.25
C LYS A 95 -3.11 0.70 -21.75
N PHE A 96 -3.02 -0.52 -21.21
CA PHE A 96 -3.20 -0.77 -19.79
C PHE A 96 -2.20 0.01 -18.93
N CYS A 97 -0.91 0.01 -19.27
CA CYS A 97 0.09 0.73 -18.49
C CYS A 97 -0.21 2.23 -18.46
N TYR A 98 -0.54 2.81 -19.62
CA TYR A 98 -0.86 4.24 -19.71
C TYR A 98 -2.08 4.58 -18.85
N LEU A 99 -3.19 3.89 -19.05
CA LEU A 99 -4.43 4.14 -18.31
C LEU A 99 -4.28 3.86 -16.81
N PHE A 100 -3.54 2.81 -16.43
CA PHE A 100 -3.26 2.50 -15.04
C PHE A 100 -2.45 3.62 -14.39
N LYS A 101 -1.38 4.07 -15.04
CA LYS A 101 -0.52 5.15 -14.57
C LYS A 101 -1.29 6.46 -14.36
N GLU A 102 -2.17 6.83 -15.30
CA GLU A 102 -2.99 8.06 -15.19
C GLU A 102 -3.92 8.06 -13.96
N ASN A 103 -4.23 6.89 -13.41
CA ASN A 103 -5.06 6.73 -12.22
C ASN A 103 -4.23 6.56 -10.93
N LEU A 104 -2.91 6.78 -10.96
CA LEU A 104 -2.05 6.79 -9.79
C LEU A 104 -1.80 8.22 -9.28
N ASN A 105 -1.63 8.37 -7.96
CA ASN A 105 -1.21 9.64 -7.36
C ASN A 105 0.31 9.82 -7.45
N LEU A 106 0.78 10.17 -8.65
CA LEU A 106 2.19 10.23 -9.00
C LEU A 106 2.97 11.31 -8.23
N ALA A 107 4.17 10.95 -7.83
CA ALA A 107 5.27 11.84 -7.48
C ALA A 107 6.28 11.94 -8.64
N GLU A 108 6.55 10.82 -9.32
CA GLU A 108 7.41 10.77 -10.50
C GLU A 108 6.80 9.86 -11.58
N ASP A 109 6.91 10.29 -12.83
CA ASP A 109 6.49 9.56 -14.04
C ASP A 109 7.74 9.11 -14.81
N TYR A 110 7.90 7.78 -14.98
CA TYR A 110 9.01 7.21 -15.75
C TYR A 110 8.61 6.77 -17.16
N GLY A 111 7.33 6.87 -17.50
CA GLY A 111 6.78 6.40 -18.76
C GLY A 111 6.55 4.89 -18.81
N CYS A 112 5.65 4.49 -19.71
CA CYS A 112 5.37 3.09 -19.97
C CYS A 112 6.40 2.49 -20.94
N PRO A 113 6.90 1.27 -20.68
CA PRO A 113 7.89 0.62 -21.53
C PRO A 113 7.31 0.24 -22.90
N SER A 114 8.18 0.03 -23.90
CA SER A 114 7.76 -0.46 -25.21
C SER A 114 7.27 -1.91 -25.15
N SER A 115 6.29 -2.21 -26.01
CA SER A 115 5.61 -3.51 -26.14
C SER A 115 6.52 -4.72 -26.40
N SER A 116 7.71 -4.49 -26.95
CA SER A 116 8.69 -5.52 -27.33
C SER A 116 9.69 -5.87 -26.23
N SER A 117 9.66 -5.18 -25.07
CA SER A 117 10.61 -5.42 -24.00
C SER A 117 10.10 -6.46 -23.01
N SER A 118 10.80 -7.57 -22.83
CA SER A 118 10.52 -8.52 -21.73
C SER A 118 11.18 -8.11 -20.40
N ALA A 119 11.83 -6.94 -20.35
CA ALA A 119 12.52 -6.47 -19.17
C ALA A 119 11.53 -5.82 -18.20
N ILE A 120 11.74 -6.05 -16.90
CA ILE A 120 11.03 -5.36 -15.83
C ILE A 120 11.40 -3.88 -15.89
N LYS A 121 10.41 -2.99 -15.97
CA LYS A 121 10.65 -1.55 -16.06
C LYS A 121 9.84 -0.82 -15.01
N LYS A 122 10.52 0.12 -14.33
CA LYS A 122 9.87 1.11 -13.49
C LYS A 122 9.03 2.01 -14.39
N PHE A 123 7.77 2.25 -14.04
CA PHE A 123 6.89 3.13 -14.83
C PHE A 123 6.29 4.27 -14.01
N ALA A 124 6.20 4.14 -12.68
CA ALA A 124 5.65 5.18 -11.81
C ALA A 124 6.22 5.15 -10.39
N ARG A 125 6.22 6.30 -9.72
CA ARG A 125 6.34 6.42 -8.26
C ARG A 125 5.20 7.25 -7.72
N THR A 126 4.55 6.80 -6.65
CA THR A 126 3.46 7.53 -5.99
C THR A 126 3.96 8.35 -4.81
N LYS A 127 3.18 9.35 -4.37
CA LYS A 127 3.55 10.28 -3.28
C LYS A 127 3.77 9.64 -1.91
N ASP A 128 3.23 8.44 -1.69
CA ASP A 128 3.47 7.60 -0.52
C ASP A 128 4.80 6.83 -0.58
N ASN A 129 5.64 7.16 -1.57
CA ASN A 129 6.93 6.56 -1.85
C ASN A 129 6.85 5.07 -2.21
N ILE A 130 5.79 4.69 -2.92
CA ILE A 130 5.66 3.34 -3.50
C ILE A 130 6.13 3.41 -4.96
N VAL A 131 7.01 2.48 -5.34
CA VAL A 131 7.55 2.40 -6.70
C VAL A 131 6.87 1.25 -7.43
N TRP A 132 6.41 1.53 -8.65
CA TRP A 132 5.65 0.61 -9.48
C TRP A 132 6.47 0.19 -10.70
N TYR A 133 6.55 -1.11 -10.90
CA TYR A 133 7.17 -1.73 -12.06
C TYR A 133 6.14 -2.54 -12.83
N ILE A 134 6.37 -2.67 -14.13
CA ILE A 134 5.59 -3.53 -15.01
C ILE A 134 6.53 -4.45 -15.77
N ILE A 135 6.06 -5.67 -16.02
CA ILE A 135 6.72 -6.65 -16.88
C ILE A 135 5.90 -6.74 -18.17
N PRO A 136 6.40 -6.18 -19.29
CA PRO A 136 5.67 -6.22 -20.54
C PRO A 136 5.74 -7.64 -21.12
N ASN A 137 4.59 -8.24 -21.37
CA ASN A 137 4.46 -9.60 -21.90
C ASN A 137 3.67 -9.63 -23.21
N GLY A 138 3.89 -8.63 -24.08
CA GLY A 138 3.20 -8.56 -25.37
C GLY A 138 1.71 -8.21 -25.29
N GLY A 139 1.21 -7.80 -24.12
CA GLY A 139 -0.18 -7.40 -23.90
C GLY A 139 -1.04 -8.48 -23.27
N PHE A 140 -2.33 -8.19 -23.09
CA PHE A 140 -3.31 -9.17 -22.63
C PHE A 140 -3.85 -9.94 -23.82
N THR A 141 -4.04 -11.25 -23.66
CA THR A 141 -4.64 -12.12 -24.68
C THR A 141 -5.99 -12.63 -24.17
N ARG A 142 -7.02 -12.46 -24.97
CA ARG A 142 -8.35 -13.02 -24.71
C ARG A 142 -8.27 -14.55 -24.81
N ASP A 143 -8.98 -15.25 -23.94
CA ASP A 143 -8.98 -16.73 -23.80
C ASP A 143 -7.71 -17.37 -23.23
N ASP A 144 -6.68 -16.59 -22.93
CA ASP A 144 -5.55 -17.10 -22.17
C ASP A 144 -5.94 -17.27 -20.69
N SER A 145 -5.63 -18.45 -20.17
CA SER A 145 -5.69 -18.73 -18.74
C SER A 145 -4.57 -18.01 -17.97
N ALA A 146 -3.56 -17.52 -18.69
CA ALA A 146 -2.40 -16.86 -18.13
C ALA A 146 -2.71 -15.46 -17.59
N TYR A 147 -2.05 -15.14 -16.48
CA TYR A 147 -1.95 -13.77 -15.99
C TYR A 147 -0.86 -13.06 -16.78
N ALA A 148 -1.27 -12.44 -17.89
CA ALA A 148 -0.36 -11.90 -18.89
C ALA A 148 0.52 -10.77 -18.35
N THR A 149 -0.05 -9.82 -17.61
CA THR A 149 0.69 -8.65 -17.10
C THR A 149 1.02 -8.80 -15.63
N LYS A 150 2.28 -8.56 -15.27
CA LYS A 150 2.74 -8.52 -13.88
C LYS A 150 3.10 -7.10 -13.49
N ILE A 151 2.56 -6.66 -12.36
CA ILE A 151 2.92 -5.44 -11.67
C ILE A 151 3.75 -5.82 -10.46
N VAL A 152 4.92 -5.21 -10.32
CA VAL A 152 5.75 -5.36 -9.12
C VAL A 152 5.67 -4.04 -8.35
N VAL A 153 5.39 -4.15 -7.05
CA VAL A 153 5.19 -3.02 -6.15
C VAL A 153 6.26 -3.07 -5.08
N ASP A 154 7.07 -2.02 -5.01
CA ASP A 154 8.02 -1.80 -3.93
C ASP A 154 7.45 -0.76 -2.97
N VAL A 155 7.13 -1.20 -1.74
CA VAL A 155 6.48 -0.36 -0.73
C VAL A 155 7.46 0.49 0.08
N ASN A 156 8.75 0.17 0.03
CA ASN A 156 9.78 0.97 0.69
C ASN A 156 10.27 2.11 -0.22
N GLY A 157 10.05 1.98 -1.54
CA GLY A 157 10.40 2.93 -2.58
C GLY A 157 11.84 2.75 -3.10
N GLU A 158 12.66 3.79 -3.02
CA GLU A 158 14.10 3.68 -3.33
C GLU A 158 14.98 3.44 -2.10
N ASN A 159 14.35 3.21 -0.95
CA ASN A 159 15.05 3.05 0.32
C ASN A 159 15.61 1.63 0.42
N LYS A 160 16.90 1.47 0.17
CA LYS A 160 17.57 0.18 0.30
C LYS A 160 17.58 -0.32 1.76
N PRO A 161 17.65 -1.64 2.00
CA PRO A 161 17.66 -2.73 1.01
C PRO A 161 16.25 -3.03 0.48
N ASN A 162 16.14 -3.40 -0.80
CA ASN A 162 14.88 -3.84 -1.41
C ASN A 162 14.91 -5.34 -1.61
N CYS A 163 13.84 -6.02 -1.24
CA CYS A 163 13.76 -7.46 -1.32
C CYS A 163 12.36 -7.99 -1.61
N MET A 164 12.33 -9.00 -2.48
CA MET A 164 11.08 -9.63 -2.89
C MET A 164 10.55 -10.63 -1.87
N SER A 165 9.22 -10.71 -1.76
CA SER A 165 8.52 -11.74 -0.97
C SER A 165 8.69 -13.14 -1.54
N ASP A 166 8.85 -13.23 -2.86
CA ASP A 166 8.89 -14.50 -3.57
C ASP A 166 10.32 -15.08 -3.59
N SER A 167 10.45 -16.32 -3.14
CA SER A 167 11.71 -17.06 -3.13
C SER A 167 12.23 -17.43 -4.53
N ASN A 168 11.33 -17.44 -5.54
CA ASN A 168 11.63 -17.69 -6.95
C ASN A 168 11.64 -16.41 -7.80
N CYS A 169 11.98 -15.28 -7.18
CA CYS A 169 12.09 -13.93 -7.76
C CYS A 169 12.77 -13.79 -9.14
N SER A 170 13.61 -14.75 -9.57
CA SER A 170 14.56 -14.60 -10.69
C SER A 170 13.94 -14.12 -11.99
N SER A 171 12.65 -14.41 -12.23
CA SER A 171 11.95 -14.03 -13.46
C SER A 171 11.27 -12.65 -13.41
N TYR A 172 11.18 -12.01 -12.24
CA TYR A 172 10.40 -10.78 -12.01
C TYR A 172 11.09 -9.81 -11.04
N LYS A 173 12.37 -10.04 -10.76
CA LYS A 173 13.19 -9.23 -9.86
C LYS A 173 13.69 -7.95 -10.52
N PRO A 174 13.27 -6.76 -10.04
CA PRO A 174 13.86 -5.52 -10.51
C PRO A 174 15.37 -5.47 -10.19
N GLU A 175 16.10 -4.62 -10.90
CA GLU A 175 17.54 -4.47 -10.69
C GLU A 175 17.83 -4.10 -9.23
N ASN A 176 18.92 -4.62 -8.67
CA ASN A 176 19.35 -4.37 -7.28
C ASN A 176 18.40 -4.83 -6.16
N HIS A 177 17.38 -5.63 -6.48
CA HIS A 177 16.53 -6.27 -5.47
C HIS A 177 17.12 -7.63 -5.06
N ALA A 178 17.03 -7.96 -3.77
CA ALA A 178 17.37 -9.28 -3.25
C ALA A 178 16.16 -10.22 -3.27
N CYS A 179 16.41 -11.49 -2.96
CA CYS A 179 15.39 -12.52 -2.81
C CYS A 179 15.64 -13.29 -1.52
N ASN A 180 14.64 -14.04 -1.06
CA ASN A 180 14.72 -14.85 0.17
C ASN A 180 14.98 -14.01 1.43
N CYS A 181 14.23 -12.92 1.62
CA CYS A 181 14.35 -12.09 2.82
C CYS A 181 13.31 -12.41 3.88
N SER A 182 13.68 -12.19 5.13
CA SER A 182 12.80 -12.35 6.29
C SER A 182 11.73 -11.26 6.39
N ASP A 183 11.98 -10.07 5.85
CA ASP A 183 11.03 -8.96 5.78
C ASP A 183 11.05 -8.35 4.38
N PRO A 184 10.20 -8.84 3.46
CA PRO A 184 10.14 -8.33 2.10
C PRO A 184 9.37 -7.01 2.03
N ASP A 185 9.74 -6.18 1.05
CA ASP A 185 9.10 -4.91 0.72
C ASP A 185 8.62 -4.85 -0.73
N THR A 186 9.00 -5.83 -1.53
CA THR A 186 8.68 -5.88 -2.96
C THR A 186 7.78 -7.06 -3.24
N PHE A 187 6.62 -6.79 -3.84
CA PHE A 187 5.55 -7.76 -4.01
C PHE A 187 5.09 -7.80 -5.45
N VAL A 188 4.66 -8.99 -5.93
CA VAL A 188 4.24 -9.19 -7.31
C VAL A 188 2.74 -9.46 -7.37
N PHE A 189 2.08 -8.75 -8.27
CA PHE A 189 0.68 -8.96 -8.60
C PHE A 189 0.56 -9.28 -10.09
N SER A 190 -0.09 -10.39 -10.39
CA SER A 190 -0.37 -10.81 -11.75
C SER A 190 -1.82 -10.44 -12.07
N ILE A 191 -2.06 -9.88 -13.26
CA ILE A 191 -3.36 -9.37 -13.71
C ILE A 191 -3.79 -10.13 -14.97
N LYS A 192 -5.04 -10.58 -14.99
CA LYS A 192 -5.66 -11.25 -16.14
C LYS A 192 -6.47 -10.27 -16.98
N TYR A 193 -6.77 -10.63 -18.23
CA TYR A 193 -7.53 -9.80 -19.16
C TYR A 193 -8.92 -9.40 -18.64
N ASP A 194 -9.53 -10.23 -17.78
CA ASP A 194 -10.85 -10.02 -17.17
C ASP A 194 -10.79 -9.19 -15.87
N GLY A 195 -9.62 -8.61 -15.54
CA GLY A 195 -9.44 -7.79 -14.34
C GLY A 195 -9.18 -8.58 -13.06
N LYS A 196 -9.13 -9.92 -13.10
CA LYS A 196 -8.76 -10.70 -11.93
C LYS A 196 -7.30 -10.47 -11.57
N ILE A 197 -7.05 -10.23 -10.27
CA ILE A 197 -5.72 -10.00 -9.72
C ILE A 197 -5.34 -11.22 -8.86
N ARG A 198 -4.08 -11.64 -8.93
CA ARG A 198 -3.49 -12.62 -8.01
C ARG A 198 -2.14 -12.14 -7.50
N ALA A 199 -1.86 -12.38 -6.22
CA ALA A 199 -0.52 -12.15 -5.67
C ALA A 199 0.39 -13.37 -5.84
N GLY A 200 1.65 -13.14 -6.22
CA GLY A 200 2.68 -14.17 -6.37
C GLY A 200 2.89 -14.67 -7.81
N ASN A 201 3.84 -15.61 -7.95
CA ASN A 201 4.14 -16.29 -9.22
C ASN A 201 3.28 -17.54 -9.40
N SER A 202 2.19 -17.39 -10.15
CA SER A 202 1.38 -18.53 -10.60
C SER A 202 1.53 -18.68 -12.11
N SER A 203 2.38 -19.62 -12.54
CA SER A 203 2.48 -20.04 -13.95
C SER A 203 1.36 -21.00 -14.36
N SER A 204 0.45 -21.39 -13.46
CA SER A 204 -0.70 -22.22 -13.82
C SER A 204 -1.83 -22.09 -12.80
N LEU A 205 -3.06 -22.07 -13.32
CA LEU A 205 -4.30 -22.27 -12.57
C LEU A 205 -4.20 -23.56 -11.74
N GLN A 206 -3.90 -23.45 -10.45
CA GLN A 206 -4.33 -24.47 -9.50
C GLN A 206 -5.09 -23.80 -8.35
N ASN A 207 -6.39 -24.07 -8.37
CA ASN A 207 -7.37 -23.96 -7.30
C ASN A 207 -7.46 -22.62 -6.55
N SER A 208 -8.42 -21.79 -6.99
CA SER A 208 -9.39 -21.05 -6.17
C SER A 208 -8.96 -20.51 -4.78
N THR A 209 -7.76 -19.99 -4.65
CA THR A 209 -7.40 -19.01 -3.63
C THR A 209 -6.71 -17.85 -4.34
N ASP A 210 -7.28 -16.65 -4.23
CA ASP A 210 -6.90 -15.48 -5.06
C ASP A 210 -5.53 -14.87 -4.70
N ILE A 211 -4.80 -15.49 -3.77
CA ILE A 211 -3.51 -15.03 -3.28
C ILE A 211 -2.65 -16.28 -3.06
N THR A 212 -1.69 -16.52 -3.95
CA THR A 212 -0.78 -17.69 -3.88
C THR A 212 0.48 -17.43 -3.06
N ASP A 213 0.79 -16.16 -2.78
CA ASP A 213 1.89 -15.75 -1.91
C ASP A 213 1.40 -15.72 -0.45
N GLU A 214 1.86 -16.67 0.37
CA GLU A 214 1.49 -16.80 1.79
C GLU A 214 1.89 -15.57 2.62
N ILE A 215 2.96 -14.86 2.23
CA ILE A 215 3.38 -13.62 2.89
C ILE A 215 2.39 -12.52 2.54
N VAL A 216 2.02 -12.37 1.27
CA VAL A 216 0.98 -11.41 0.88
C VAL A 216 -0.35 -11.76 1.53
N LEU A 217 -0.72 -13.04 1.61
CA LEU A 217 -1.93 -13.50 2.28
C LEU A 217 -1.92 -13.11 3.76
N LYS A 218 -0.85 -13.43 4.49
CA LYS A 218 -0.67 -13.02 5.89
C LYS A 218 -0.75 -11.50 6.06
N TYR A 219 -0.14 -10.74 5.14
CA TYR A 219 -0.16 -9.28 5.18
C TYR A 219 -1.56 -8.73 4.87
N LEU A 220 -2.36 -9.37 4.01
CA LEU A 220 -3.72 -8.92 3.69
C LEU A 220 -4.76 -9.41 4.73
N GLU A 221 -4.62 -10.64 5.22
CA GLU A 221 -5.54 -11.34 6.15
C GLU A 221 -5.36 -11.03 7.63
N GLU A 222 -4.28 -10.36 8.06
CA GLU A 222 -4.15 -9.87 9.46
C GLU A 222 -5.27 -8.89 9.88
N LYS A 223 -6.25 -8.65 9.00
CA LYS A 223 -7.55 -8.06 9.23
C LYS A 223 -8.46 -8.86 10.18
N ALA A 224 -8.19 -10.14 10.47
CA ALA A 224 -9.13 -10.96 11.26
C ALA A 224 -8.89 -10.97 12.79
N SER A 225 -7.71 -10.60 13.30
CA SER A 225 -7.37 -10.75 14.73
C SER A 225 -7.19 -9.43 15.50
N ARG A 226 -7.51 -8.28 14.88
CA ARG A 226 -7.39 -6.94 15.49
C ARG A 226 -8.69 -6.15 15.52
N SER A 227 -9.82 -6.85 15.65
CA SER A 227 -11.11 -6.26 15.98
C SER A 227 -11.71 -6.92 17.21
N TYR A 228 -10.98 -6.89 18.32
CA TYR A 228 -11.49 -6.92 19.70
C TYR A 228 -10.48 -6.25 20.62
#